data_AF-A0A7S0NJC5-F1
#
_entry.id   AF-A0A7S0NJC5-F1
#
_cell.length_a   1.000
_cell.length_b   1.000
_cell.length_c   1.000
_cell.angle_alpha   90.00
_cell.angle_beta   90.00
_cell.angle_gamma   90.00
#
_symmetry.space_group_name_H-M   'P 1'
#
loop_
_entity.id
_entity.type
_entity.pdbx_description
1 polymer ?
#
loop_
_entity_poly.entity_id
_entity_poly.type
_entity_poly.pdbx_seq_one_letter_code
_entity_poly.pdbx_strand_id
1 'polypeptide(L)'
;MERLLPNHAGSNLIEFRGRHRDGGCAEGARCFSIQNGDKPGTISIAGSTGVEQAAGLHHYLRRFCGAHLGWEATGGHQLHSVPRGSLPPVDDAGVVVNLPFERTVYMNPETFSYSTAFWDYERWEKEIE
;
A
#
# COMPACT_ATOMS: atom_id res chain seq x y z
N MET A 1 -2.98 7.19 -4.33
CA MET A 1 -2.29 7.89 -3.21
C MET A 1 -3.03 9.15 -2.80
N GLU A 2 -3.40 10.03 -3.74
CA GLU A 2 -4.07 11.30 -3.43
C GLU A 2 -5.42 11.13 -2.71
N ARG A 3 -6.16 10.05 -2.99
CA ARG A 3 -7.45 9.76 -2.34
C ARG A 3 -7.29 9.22 -0.92
N LEU A 4 -6.32 8.34 -0.70
CA LEU A 4 -6.06 7.73 0.61
C LEU A 4 -5.36 8.70 1.56
N LEU A 5 -4.38 9.45 1.08
CA LEU A 5 -3.58 10.40 1.85
C LEU A 5 -3.57 11.77 1.15
N PRO A 6 -4.69 12.50 1.13
CA PRO A 6 -4.80 13.78 0.40
C PRO A 6 -3.82 14.84 0.91
N ASN A 7 -3.50 14.80 2.20
CA ASN A 7 -2.52 15.71 2.81
C ASN A 7 -1.07 15.40 2.42
N HIS A 8 -0.80 14.24 1.81
CA HIS A 8 0.53 13.77 1.45
C HIS A 8 0.75 13.72 -0.06
N ALA A 9 -0.34 13.82 -0.84
CA ALA A 9 -0.36 13.86 -2.30
C ALA A 9 0.68 14.83 -2.90
N GLY A 10 0.76 16.05 -2.37
CA GLY A 10 1.68 17.09 -2.85
C GLY A 10 3.06 17.11 -2.19
N SER A 11 3.30 16.26 -1.18
CA SER A 11 4.50 16.34 -0.34
C SER A 11 5.70 15.55 -0.88
N ASN A 12 5.50 14.71 -1.91
CA ASN A 12 6.51 13.80 -2.48
C ASN A 12 7.26 12.96 -1.44
N LEU A 13 6.62 12.64 -0.30
CA LEU A 13 7.24 11.86 0.77
C LEU A 13 7.31 10.37 0.47
N ILE A 14 6.47 9.87 -0.44
CA ILE A 14 6.45 8.47 -0.85
C ILE A 14 6.70 8.42 -2.35
N GLU A 15 7.78 7.75 -2.73
CA GLU A 15 8.18 7.56 -4.12
C GLU A 15 7.92 6.11 -4.53
N PHE A 16 7.17 5.92 -5.62
CA PHE A 16 6.98 4.60 -6.21
C PHE A 16 8.04 4.37 -7.27
N ARG A 17 8.93 3.40 -7.02
CA ARG A 17 9.95 2.97 -7.98
C ARG A 17 9.49 1.73 -8.73
N GLY A 18 9.92 1.61 -9.99
CA GLY A 18 9.70 0.41 -10.80
C GLY A 18 10.42 -0.81 -10.23
N ARG A 19 10.39 -1.93 -10.96
CA ARG A 19 10.95 -3.20 -10.51
C ARG A 19 12.40 -3.03 -10.02
N HIS A 20 12.66 -3.39 -8.76
CA HIS A 20 14.00 -3.41 -8.19
C HIS A 20 14.83 -4.48 -8.92
N ARG A 21 15.85 -4.07 -9.69
CA ARG A 21 16.76 -5.02 -10.37
C ARG A 21 17.83 -5.59 -9.43
N ASP A 22 18.21 -4.85 -8.39
CA ASP A 22 19.50 -5.06 -7.73
C ASP A 22 19.43 -5.47 -6.25
N GLY A 23 18.52 -6.37 -5.85
CA GLY A 23 18.69 -7.07 -4.56
C GLY A 23 17.48 -7.13 -3.61
N GLY A 24 16.56 -8.05 -3.86
CA GLY A 24 15.65 -8.51 -2.81
C GLY A 24 14.53 -9.41 -3.33
N CYS A 25 14.02 -9.09 -4.50
CA CYS A 25 12.99 -9.85 -5.19
C CYS A 25 13.62 -10.93 -6.07
N ALA A 26 13.28 -12.20 -5.84
CA ALA A 26 13.67 -13.27 -6.74
C ALA A 26 13.05 -13.06 -8.14
N GLU A 27 13.75 -13.51 -9.17
CA GLU A 27 13.25 -13.43 -10.54
C GLU A 27 11.92 -14.19 -10.69
N GLY A 28 10.89 -13.52 -11.21
CA GLY A 28 9.55 -14.08 -11.34
C GLY A 28 8.69 -14.08 -10.06
N ALA A 29 9.25 -13.70 -8.89
CA ALA A 29 8.48 -13.62 -7.65
C ALA A 29 7.63 -12.34 -7.57
N ARG A 30 6.42 -12.46 -7.01
CA ARG A 30 5.61 -11.31 -6.60
C ARG A 30 6.17 -10.79 -5.28
N CYS A 31 6.57 -9.53 -5.24
CA CYS A 31 7.28 -8.99 -4.09
C CYS A 31 7.14 -7.46 -4.03
N PHE A 32 7.41 -6.91 -2.86
CA PHE A 32 7.65 -5.49 -2.69
C PHE A 32 8.87 -5.24 -1.80
N SER A 33 9.50 -4.09 -1.99
CA SER A 33 10.53 -3.59 -1.10
C SER A 33 10.28 -2.14 -0.67
N ILE A 34 10.72 -1.81 0.54
CA ILE A 34 10.58 -0.49 1.15
C ILE A 34 11.97 -0.07 1.62
N GLN A 35 12.40 1.12 1.23
CA GLN A 35 13.69 1.71 1.59
C GLN A 35 13.50 3.17 2.00
N ASN A 36 14.45 3.71 2.76
CA ASN A 36 14.53 5.15 2.95
C ASN A 36 14.82 5.82 1.60
N GLY A 37 14.13 6.92 1.31
CA GLY A 37 14.36 7.68 0.08
C GLY A 37 15.62 8.54 0.15
N ASP A 38 15.91 9.23 -0.96
CA ASP A 38 17.14 10.02 -1.10
C ASP A 38 17.15 11.26 -0.19
N LYS A 39 15.99 11.64 0.35
CA LYS A 39 15.82 12.78 1.26
C LYS A 39 15.41 12.27 2.65
N PRO A 40 15.89 12.89 3.74
CA PRO A 40 15.43 12.57 5.08
C PRO A 40 13.90 12.67 5.18
N GLY A 41 13.27 11.63 5.74
CA GLY A 41 11.82 11.60 5.93
C GLY A 41 11.02 11.20 4.70
N THR A 42 11.65 10.74 3.62
CA THR A 42 10.96 10.14 2.48
C THR A 42 11.17 8.63 2.43
N ILE A 43 10.24 7.93 1.78
CA ILE A 43 10.24 6.48 1.65
C ILE A 43 10.08 6.11 0.18
N SER A 44 10.90 5.16 -0.27
CA SER A 44 10.82 4.57 -1.59
C SER A 44 10.18 3.19 -1.50
N ILE A 45 9.14 2.96 -2.29
CA ILE A 45 8.46 1.66 -2.39
C ILE A 45 8.61 1.13 -3.81
N ALA A 46 9.18 -0.06 -3.95
CA ALA A 46 9.24 -0.79 -5.20
C ALA A 46 8.37 -2.05 -5.13
N GLY A 47 7.83 -2.47 -6.27
CA GLY A 47 7.03 -3.68 -6.36
C GLY A 47 7.13 -4.31 -7.75
N SER A 48 6.79 -5.60 -7.84
CA SER A 48 6.72 -6.31 -9.12
C SER A 48 5.65 -5.74 -10.06
N THR A 49 4.54 -5.27 -9.50
CA THR A 49 3.40 -4.59 -10.15
C THR A 49 2.84 -3.50 -9.23
N GLY A 50 1.87 -2.71 -9.71
CA GLY A 50 1.17 -1.71 -8.91
C GLY A 50 0.44 -2.29 -7.69
N VAL A 51 -0.03 -3.54 -7.76
CA VAL A 51 -0.67 -4.23 -6.62
C VAL A 51 0.35 -4.48 -5.51
N GLU A 52 1.57 -4.89 -5.86
CA GLU A 52 2.61 -5.08 -4.85
C GLU A 52 3.13 -3.75 -4.27
N GLN A 53 3.18 -2.69 -5.07
CA GLN A 53 3.47 -1.35 -4.55
C GLN A 53 2.39 -0.89 -3.55
N ALA A 54 1.10 -1.11 -3.85
CA ALA A 54 0.00 -0.82 -2.93
C ALA A 54 0.08 -1.68 -1.65
N ALA A 55 0.42 -2.97 -1.79
CA ALA A 55 0.67 -3.85 -0.64
C ALA A 55 1.84 -3.36 0.23
N GLY A 56 2.92 -2.88 -0.40
CA GLY A 56 4.05 -2.26 0.30
C GLY A 56 3.67 -0.97 1.02
N LEU A 57 2.85 -0.12 0.40
CA LEU A 57 2.31 1.07 1.05
C LEU A 57 1.45 0.69 2.27
N HIS A 58 0.53 -0.25 2.12
CA HIS A 58 -0.29 -0.72 3.23
C HIS A 58 0.56 -1.31 4.36
N HIS A 59 1.58 -2.11 4.03
CA HIS A 59 2.52 -2.66 5.00
C HIS A 59 3.24 -1.55 5.75
N TYR A 60 3.75 -0.55 5.04
CA TYR A 60 4.45 0.58 5.63
C TYR A 60 3.56 1.38 6.58
N LEU A 61 2.37 1.78 6.13
CA LEU A 61 1.41 2.54 6.92
C LEU A 61 1.02 1.79 8.21
N ARG A 62 0.81 0.48 8.11
CA ARG A 62 0.44 -0.34 9.26
C ARG A 62 1.58 -0.52 10.26
N ARG A 63 2.80 -0.82 9.79
CA ARG A 63 3.92 -1.19 10.65
C ARG A 63 4.68 0.01 11.20
N PHE A 64 4.86 1.05 10.40
CA PHE A 64 5.72 2.19 10.74
C PHE A 64 4.92 3.43 11.13
N CYS A 65 3.75 3.63 10.51
CA CYS A 65 2.88 4.77 10.86
C CYS A 65 1.77 4.41 11.86
N GLY A 66 1.62 3.13 12.25
CA GLY A 66 0.55 2.68 13.15
C GLY A 66 -0.86 2.91 12.62
N ALA A 67 -1.01 3.11 11.31
CA ALA A 67 -2.29 3.37 10.67
C ALA A 67 -3.04 2.07 10.36
N HIS A 68 -4.37 2.17 10.18
CA HIS A 68 -5.21 1.04 9.84
C HIS A 68 -6.07 1.36 8.63
N LEU A 69 -6.10 0.46 7.64
CA LEU A 69 -7.02 0.50 6.51
C LEU A 69 -8.08 -0.58 6.73
N GLY A 70 -9.35 -0.19 6.74
CA GLY A 70 -10.45 -1.10 6.97
C GLY A 70 -11.69 -0.71 6.17
N TRP A 71 -12.66 -1.62 6.18
CA TRP A 71 -13.92 -1.44 5.47
C TRP A 71 -14.72 -0.29 6.09
N GLU A 72 -15.32 0.56 5.26
CA GLU A 72 -16.06 1.76 5.71
C GLU A 72 -17.16 1.39 6.72
N ALA A 73 -17.89 0.30 6.46
CA ALA A 73 -18.95 -0.18 7.36
C ALA A 73 -18.45 -0.75 8.70
N THR A 74 -17.14 -1.00 8.85
CA THR A 74 -16.52 -1.50 10.10
C THR A 74 -15.63 -0.46 10.80
N GLY A 75 -15.74 0.82 10.44
CA GLY A 75 -14.96 1.90 11.06
C GLY A 75 -13.88 2.53 10.17
N GLY A 76 -13.81 2.12 8.90
CA GLY A 76 -13.05 2.79 7.84
C GLY A 76 -11.54 2.87 8.07
N HIS A 77 -10.93 3.88 7.46
CA HIS A 77 -9.49 4.14 7.57
C HIS A 77 -9.16 4.99 8.81
N GLN A 78 -8.16 4.56 9.57
CA GLN A 78 -7.59 5.28 10.71
C GLN A 78 -6.18 5.75 10.36
N LEU A 79 -6.08 6.97 9.83
CA LEU A 79 -4.84 7.52 9.25
C LEU A 79 -4.26 8.70 10.04
N HIS A 80 -4.83 9.01 11.22
CA HIS A 80 -4.43 10.16 12.04
C HIS A 80 -2.98 10.08 12.53
N SER A 81 -2.43 8.86 12.62
CA SER A 81 -1.06 8.60 13.07
C SER A 81 0.00 8.79 11.99
N VAL A 82 -0.39 8.97 10.72
CA VAL A 82 0.54 9.16 9.60
C VAL A 82 1.13 10.58 9.66
N PRO A 83 2.46 10.74 9.86
CA PRO A 83 3.07 12.07 9.98
C PRO A 83 2.99 12.85 8.67
N ARG A 84 2.68 14.15 8.73
CA ARG A 84 2.54 15.02 7.54
C ARG A 84 3.86 15.54 6.97
N GLY A 85 4.94 15.50 7.74
CA GLY A 85 6.22 16.15 7.39
C GLY A 85 7.31 15.15 7.05
N SER A 86 7.75 14.37 8.04
CA SER A 86 8.78 13.34 7.87
C SER A 86 8.17 11.99 8.19
N LEU A 87 8.27 11.07 7.24
CA LEU A 87 7.83 9.70 7.46
C LEU A 87 8.85 8.94 8.33
N PRO A 88 8.39 8.00 9.20
CA PRO A 88 9.30 7.20 10.02
C PRO A 88 10.26 6.38 9.16
N PRO A 89 11.58 6.43 9.41
CA PRO A 89 12.52 5.66 8.61
C PRO A 89 12.31 4.16 8.82
N VAL A 90 12.68 3.39 7.80
CA VAL A 90 12.90 1.94 7.93
C VAL A 90 14.37 1.67 8.26
N ASP A 91 14.70 0.44 8.69
CA ASP A 91 16.09 0.04 8.90
C ASP A 91 16.92 0.20 7.61
N ASP A 92 18.23 0.43 7.73
CA ASP A 92 19.13 0.68 6.58
C ASP A 92 19.16 -0.48 5.57
N ALA A 93 18.91 -1.70 6.03
CA ALA A 93 18.78 -2.87 5.17
C ALA A 93 17.49 -2.87 4.32
N GLY A 94 16.54 -1.98 4.64
CA GLY A 94 15.21 -1.92 4.06
C GLY A 94 14.32 -3.09 4.49
N VAL A 95 13.11 -3.11 3.94
CA VAL A 95 12.16 -4.23 4.08
C VAL A 95 11.97 -4.85 2.72
N VAL A 96 12.04 -6.18 2.64
CA VAL A 96 11.70 -6.95 1.44
C VAL A 96 10.71 -8.03 1.83
N VAL A 97 9.58 -8.09 1.12
CA VAL A 97 8.55 -9.10 1.35
C VAL A 97 8.25 -9.81 0.05
N ASN A 98 8.45 -11.14 0.07
CA ASN A 98 8.05 -12.03 -1.01
C ASN A 98 6.65 -12.59 -0.72
N LEU A 99 5.75 -12.47 -1.70
CA LEU A 99 4.43 -13.07 -1.64
C LEU A 99 4.56 -14.53 -2.08
N PRO A 100 4.14 -15.49 -1.24
CA PRO A 100 4.32 -16.91 -1.55
C PRO A 100 3.33 -17.43 -2.60
N PHE A 101 2.36 -16.62 -3.01
CA PHE A 101 1.28 -17.01 -3.90
C PHE A 101 1.34 -16.25 -5.22
N GLU A 102 1.20 -16.99 -6.32
CA GLU A 102 1.10 -16.39 -7.66
C GLU A 102 -0.16 -15.53 -7.79
N ARG A 103 -1.26 -15.94 -7.17
CA ARG A 103 -2.55 -15.26 -7.28
C ARG A 103 -3.17 -15.04 -5.90
N THR A 104 -3.77 -13.88 -5.73
CA THR A 104 -4.59 -13.55 -4.56
C THR A 104 -6.00 -13.31 -5.07
N VAL A 105 -6.96 -14.10 -4.61
CA VAL A 105 -8.35 -14.02 -5.07
C VAL A 105 -9.18 -13.33 -3.99
N TYR A 106 -10.06 -12.43 -4.42
CA TYR A 106 -11.00 -11.72 -3.56
C TYR A 106 -12.41 -11.84 -4.16
N MET A 107 -13.41 -11.90 -3.28
CA MET A 107 -14.84 -12.09 -3.56
C MET A 107 -15.27 -13.52 -3.93
N ASN A 108 -16.50 -13.85 -3.54
CA ASN A 108 -17.24 -15.02 -4.02
C ASN A 108 -18.43 -14.57 -4.88
N PRO A 109 -19.11 -15.48 -5.60
CA PRO A 109 -20.26 -15.13 -6.43
C PRO A 109 -21.41 -14.46 -5.65
N GLU A 110 -21.65 -14.90 -4.41
CA GLU A 110 -22.74 -14.40 -3.58
C GLU A 110 -22.50 -12.96 -3.09
N THR A 111 -21.25 -12.52 -3.02
CA THR A 111 -20.85 -11.15 -2.64
C THR A 111 -21.53 -10.13 -3.53
N PHE A 112 -21.72 -10.46 -4.82
CA PHE A 112 -22.35 -9.59 -5.79
C PHE A 112 -23.84 -9.31 -5.50
N SER A 113 -24.51 -10.23 -4.81
CA SER A 113 -25.92 -10.09 -4.42
C SER A 113 -26.07 -9.56 -3.00
N TYR A 114 -25.28 -10.07 -2.05
CA TYR A 114 -25.47 -9.73 -0.63
C TYR A 114 -24.75 -8.46 -0.18
N SER A 115 -23.64 -8.09 -0.82
CA SER A 115 -22.83 -6.94 -0.40
C SER A 115 -22.83 -5.82 -1.42
N THR A 116 -22.67 -6.12 -2.71
CA THR A 116 -22.39 -5.09 -3.72
C THR A 116 -23.58 -4.73 -4.61
N ALA A 117 -24.76 -5.32 -4.39
CA ALA A 117 -25.93 -5.17 -5.27
C ALA A 117 -26.40 -3.71 -5.44
N PHE A 118 -26.10 -2.86 -4.46
CA PHE A 118 -26.50 -1.44 -4.43
C PHE A 118 -25.31 -0.48 -4.45
N TRP A 119 -24.11 -0.97 -4.77
CA TRP A 119 -22.94 -0.11 -4.85
C TRP A 119 -22.94 0.70 -6.14
N ASP A 120 -22.67 1.99 -6.01
CA ASP A 120 -22.33 2.86 -7.12
C ASP A 120 -20.82 2.79 -7.43
N TYR A 121 -20.40 3.55 -8.44
CA TYR A 121 -19.00 3.59 -8.86
C TYR A 121 -18.07 4.06 -7.73
N GLU A 122 -18.47 5.10 -6.97
CA GLU A 122 -17.65 5.65 -5.90
C GLU A 122 -17.40 4.60 -4.81
N ARG A 123 -18.42 3.78 -4.49
CA ARG A 123 -18.24 2.69 -3.53
C ARG A 123 -17.37 1.56 -4.09
N TRP A 124 -17.52 1.20 -5.36
CA TRP A 124 -16.66 0.21 -6.01
C TRP A 124 -15.20 0.66 -6.07
N GLU A 125 -14.95 1.93 -6.34
CA GLU A 125 -13.61 2.51 -6.36
C GLU A 125 -12.92 2.34 -5.01
N LYS A 126 -13.61 2.67 -3.90
CA LYS A 126 -13.10 2.44 -2.54
C LYS A 126 -12.82 0.97 -2.19
N GLU A 127 -13.48 0.01 -2.84
CA GLU A 127 -13.24 -1.42 -2.58
C GLU A 127 -12.00 -1.96 -3.31
N ILE A 128 -11.65 -1.33 -4.44
CA ILE A 128 -10.50 -1.73 -5.26
C ILE A 128 -9.19 -1.10 -4.72
N GLU A 129 -9.29 0.07 -4.09
CA GLU A 129 -8.19 0.81 -3.47
C GLU A 129 -7.64 0.17 -2.19
#